data_AF-A0A093EZF1-F1
#
_entry.id   AF-A0A093EZF1-F1
#
_cell.length_a   1.000
_cell.length_b   1.000
_cell.length_c   1.000
_cell.angle_alpha   90.00
_cell.angle_beta   90.00
_cell.angle_gamma   90.00
#
_symmetry.space_group_name_H-M   'P 1'
#
loop_
_entity.id
_entity.type
_entity.pdbx_description
1 polymer ?
#
loop_
_entity_poly.entity_id
_entity_poly.type
_entity_poly.pdbx_seq_one_letter_code
_entity_poly.pdbx_strand_id
1 'polypeptide(L)'
;RQRNAKVEDLWSLTNFFGFATETFVLAVNILDRFLALMKVKPKHLSCIGVCCFQLAARVVEEECNIPSAHEIIRISQCKCTVSDLKRMEKIISEKLHFEFKATTALTFLHLYHTIVLCHTSERKEVLNLDKLEAQLKACNCRLVFSKAKPSVLALCLLTLEVQTLKSVELFEILLRVQKHSKISDSDLLYWRELVSKCLADYSSPECCKPDHKKLVWIVSRRTAQNLQNSYYSVPELPTIPE
;
A
#
# COMPACT_ATOMS: atom_id res chain seq x y z
N ARG A 1 4.48 -11.28 13.01
CA ARG A 1 5.17 -10.10 13.60
C ARG A 1 6.22 -9.52 12.64
N GLN A 2 7.25 -10.26 12.24
CA GLN A 2 8.28 -9.74 11.31
C GLN A 2 7.75 -9.33 9.93
N ARG A 3 6.79 -10.07 9.35
CA ARG A 3 6.11 -9.69 8.09
C ARG A 3 5.38 -8.34 8.21
N ASN A 4 4.63 -8.12 9.29
CA ASN A 4 3.84 -6.89 9.46
C ASN A 4 4.74 -5.65 9.47
N ALA A 5 5.82 -5.68 10.26
CA ALA A 5 6.81 -4.60 10.28
C ALA A 5 7.39 -4.35 8.88
N LYS A 6 7.64 -5.43 8.11
CA LYS A 6 8.13 -5.27 6.75
C LYS A 6 7.11 -4.64 5.81
N VAL A 7 5.82 -4.95 5.96
CA VAL A 7 4.76 -4.30 5.19
C VAL A 7 4.59 -2.83 5.57
N GLU A 8 4.79 -2.48 6.84
CA GLU A 8 4.84 -1.08 7.26
C GLU A 8 6.03 -0.34 6.62
N ASP A 9 7.21 -0.96 6.54
CA ASP A 9 8.36 -0.39 5.79
C ASP A 9 8.01 -0.18 4.30
N LEU A 10 7.30 -1.15 3.69
CA LEU A 10 6.84 -1.02 2.29
C LEU A 10 5.89 0.14 2.12
N TRP A 11 4.97 0.34 3.06
CA TRP A 11 4.04 1.47 3.01
C TRP A 11 4.81 2.80 3.09
N SER A 12 5.75 2.92 4.02
CA SER A 12 6.62 4.10 4.12
C SER A 12 7.40 4.35 2.82
N LEU A 13 7.94 3.30 2.19
CA LEU A 13 8.66 3.40 0.92
C LEU A 13 7.74 3.85 -0.22
N THR A 14 6.56 3.24 -0.37
CA THR A 14 5.57 3.66 -1.38
C THR A 14 5.22 5.12 -1.22
N ASN A 15 4.96 5.59 0.02
CA ASN A 15 4.66 6.99 0.27
C ASN A 15 5.85 7.91 -0.05
N PHE A 16 7.08 7.49 0.29
CA PHE A 16 8.30 8.28 0.05
C PHE A 16 8.57 8.50 -1.44
N PHE A 17 8.38 7.46 -2.26
CA PHE A 17 8.55 7.56 -3.71
C PHE A 17 7.32 8.12 -4.45
N GLY A 18 6.23 8.41 -3.74
CA GLY A 18 4.99 8.90 -4.35
C GLY A 18 4.30 7.87 -5.25
N PHE A 19 4.51 6.58 -5.00
CA PHE A 19 3.94 5.49 -5.79
C PHE A 19 2.47 5.26 -5.48
N ALA A 20 1.77 4.68 -6.46
CA ALA A 20 0.35 4.39 -6.36
C ALA A 20 0.04 3.36 -5.25
N THR A 21 -1.19 3.40 -4.73
CA THR A 21 -1.67 2.39 -3.80
C THR A 21 -1.59 0.98 -4.39
N GLU A 22 -1.82 0.84 -5.70
CA GLU A 22 -1.70 -0.43 -6.41
C GLU A 22 -0.30 -1.04 -6.27
N THR A 23 0.76 -0.24 -6.38
CA THR A 23 2.16 -0.68 -6.20
C THR A 23 2.39 -1.24 -4.80
N PHE A 24 1.87 -0.59 -3.76
CA PHE A 24 1.95 -1.11 -2.40
C PHE A 24 1.20 -2.44 -2.24
N VAL A 25 -0.06 -2.49 -2.68
CA VAL A 25 -0.90 -3.69 -2.52
C VAL A 25 -0.31 -4.86 -3.30
N LEU A 26 0.23 -4.61 -4.49
CA LEU A 26 0.92 -5.61 -5.29
C LEU A 26 2.22 -6.09 -4.61
N ALA A 27 3.02 -5.19 -4.06
CA ALA A 27 4.24 -5.56 -3.32
C ALA A 27 3.93 -6.48 -2.13
N VAL A 28 2.85 -6.19 -1.40
CA VAL A 28 2.35 -7.04 -0.30
C VAL A 28 1.88 -8.39 -0.81
N ASN A 29 1.15 -8.43 -1.93
CA ASN A 29 0.70 -9.67 -2.55
C ASN A 29 1.88 -10.57 -2.96
N ILE A 30 2.89 -10.00 -3.63
CA ILE A 30 4.12 -10.70 -4.02
C ILE A 30 4.83 -11.24 -2.78
N LEU A 31 4.99 -10.42 -1.74
CA LEU A 31 5.64 -10.81 -0.49
C LEU A 31 4.92 -11.99 0.17
N ASP A 32 3.59 -11.91 0.32
CA ASP A 32 2.81 -12.95 0.99
C ASP A 32 2.84 -14.27 0.22
N ARG A 33 2.67 -14.22 -1.12
CA ARG A 33 2.76 -15.42 -1.96
C ARG A 33 4.15 -16.05 -1.87
N PHE A 34 5.20 -15.24 -1.89
CA PHE A 34 6.56 -15.75 -1.76
C PHE A 34 6.81 -16.39 -0.39
N LEU A 35 6.37 -15.77 0.70
CA LEU A 35 6.51 -16.30 2.06
C LEU A 35 5.65 -17.56 2.30
N ALA A 36 4.55 -17.72 1.57
CA ALA A 36 3.76 -18.95 1.59
C ALA A 36 4.50 -20.14 0.95
N LEU A 37 5.35 -19.87 -0.05
CA LEU A 37 6.11 -20.90 -0.76
C LEU A 37 7.48 -21.20 -0.13
N MET A 38 8.07 -20.23 0.58
CA MET A 38 9.46 -20.29 1.01
C MET A 38 9.63 -20.10 2.51
N LYS A 39 10.43 -20.99 3.15
CA LYS A 39 10.90 -20.78 4.52
C LYS A 39 12.06 -19.79 4.53
N VAL A 40 11.79 -18.56 4.95
CA VAL A 40 12.75 -17.45 4.92
C VAL A 40 13.35 -17.19 6.30
N LYS A 41 14.68 -17.02 6.36
CA LYS A 41 15.36 -16.55 7.57
C LYS A 41 15.12 -15.04 7.76
N PRO A 42 14.90 -14.55 8.99
CA PRO A 42 14.60 -13.13 9.26
C PRO A 42 15.59 -12.15 8.63
N LYS A 43 16.89 -12.51 8.59
CA LYS A 43 17.96 -11.70 7.99
C LYS A 43 17.76 -11.37 6.50
N HIS A 44 17.03 -12.20 5.77
CA HIS A 44 16.78 -12.01 4.33
C HIS A 44 15.48 -11.25 4.05
N LEU A 45 14.59 -11.14 5.05
CA LEU A 45 13.27 -10.54 4.88
C LEU A 45 13.36 -9.07 4.45
N SER A 46 14.39 -8.36 4.90
CA SER A 46 14.59 -6.96 4.49
C SER A 46 14.84 -6.84 2.99
N CYS A 47 15.75 -7.66 2.45
CA CYS A 47 16.08 -7.70 1.03
C CYS A 47 14.87 -8.18 0.20
N ILE A 48 14.19 -9.23 0.66
CA ILE A 48 12.99 -9.76 0.00
C ILE A 48 11.92 -8.68 -0.14
N GLY A 49 11.60 -7.95 0.95
CA GLY A 49 10.61 -6.88 0.86
C GLY A 49 11.00 -5.80 -0.15
N VAL A 50 12.26 -5.37 -0.18
CA VAL A 50 12.73 -4.38 -1.16
C VAL A 50 12.68 -4.92 -2.59
N CYS A 51 12.97 -6.20 -2.81
CA CYS A 51 12.75 -6.83 -4.11
C CYS A 51 11.26 -6.86 -4.51
N CYS A 52 10.36 -7.22 -3.59
CA CYS A 52 8.93 -7.21 -3.85
C CYS A 52 8.43 -5.80 -4.20
N PHE A 53 8.92 -4.78 -3.51
CA PHE A 53 8.66 -3.37 -3.82
C PHE A 53 9.10 -3.01 -5.25
N GLN A 54 10.34 -3.34 -5.59
CA GLN A 54 10.88 -3.01 -6.92
C GLN A 54 10.18 -3.77 -8.05
N LEU A 55 9.84 -5.05 -7.82
CA LEU A 55 9.05 -5.84 -8.78
C LEU A 55 7.66 -5.25 -8.98
N ALA A 56 6.97 -4.86 -7.90
CA ALA A 56 5.67 -4.22 -8.01
C ALA A 56 5.74 -2.88 -8.76
N ALA A 57 6.74 -2.05 -8.44
CA ALA A 57 6.95 -0.77 -9.13
C ALA A 57 7.15 -0.97 -10.63
N ARG A 58 7.92 -1.98 -11.07
CA ARG A 58 8.09 -2.30 -12.50
C ARG A 58 6.84 -2.82 -13.20
N VAL A 59 5.85 -3.29 -12.46
CA VAL A 59 4.61 -3.80 -13.04
C VAL A 59 3.56 -2.69 -13.17
N VAL A 60 3.57 -1.71 -12.27
CA VAL A 60 2.49 -0.72 -12.10
C VAL A 60 2.92 0.68 -12.50
N GLU A 61 4.12 1.10 -12.11
CA GLU A 61 4.61 2.47 -12.35
C GLU A 61 5.24 2.60 -13.73
N GLU A 62 5.22 3.82 -14.27
CA GLU A 62 5.93 4.14 -15.51
C GLU A 62 7.45 4.01 -15.33
N GLU A 63 8.15 3.53 -16.37
CA GLU A 63 9.58 3.23 -16.29
C GLU A 63 10.44 4.43 -15.87
N CYS A 64 10.06 5.64 -16.28
CA CYS A 64 10.73 6.88 -15.90
C CYS A 64 10.61 7.22 -14.41
N ASN A 65 9.60 6.70 -13.71
CA ASN A 65 9.35 6.95 -12.30
C ASN A 65 10.05 5.91 -11.39
N ILE A 66 10.65 4.86 -11.97
CA ILE A 66 11.27 3.79 -11.21
C ILE A 66 12.71 4.16 -10.84
N PRO A 67 13.03 4.33 -9.55
CA PRO A 67 14.37 4.68 -9.10
C PRO A 67 15.36 3.52 -9.33
N SER A 68 16.64 3.85 -9.39
CA SER A 68 17.68 2.83 -9.57
C SER A 68 17.75 1.89 -8.36
N ALA A 69 18.21 0.65 -8.58
CA ALA A 69 18.38 -0.33 -7.50
C ALA A 69 19.28 0.20 -6.36
N HIS A 70 20.29 1.02 -6.70
CA HIS A 70 21.18 1.63 -5.72
C HIS A 70 20.44 2.65 -4.83
N GLU A 71 19.58 3.48 -5.40
CA GLU A 71 18.77 4.44 -4.66
C GLU A 71 17.76 3.75 -3.74
N ILE A 72 17.06 2.74 -4.25
CA ILE A 72 16.10 1.97 -3.44
C ILE A 72 16.80 1.33 -2.24
N ILE A 73 17.95 0.67 -2.44
CA ILE A 73 18.73 0.07 -1.34
C ILE A 73 19.13 1.13 -0.31
N ARG A 74 19.61 2.28 -0.78
CA ARG A 74 20.06 3.37 0.08
C ARG A 74 18.92 3.96 0.91
N ILE A 75 17.78 4.25 0.29
CA ILE A 75 16.61 4.85 0.93
C ILE A 75 15.94 3.85 1.88
N SER A 76 15.76 2.60 1.46
CA SER A 76 15.20 1.55 2.31
C SER A 76 16.10 1.12 3.47
N GLN A 77 17.34 1.60 3.51
CA GLN A 77 18.37 1.19 4.46
C GLN A 77 18.54 -0.34 4.53
N CYS A 78 18.24 -1.03 3.44
CA CYS A 78 18.50 -2.46 3.32
C CYS A 78 20.00 -2.68 3.32
N LYS A 79 20.50 -3.49 4.25
CA LYS A 79 21.91 -3.91 4.29
C LYS A 79 22.23 -4.98 3.22
N CYS A 80 21.73 -4.77 2.00
CA CYS A 80 21.89 -5.67 0.86
C CYS A 80 22.66 -4.98 -0.26
N THR A 81 23.42 -5.75 -1.03
CA THR A 81 24.09 -5.24 -2.24
C THR A 81 23.14 -5.29 -3.44
N VAL A 82 23.45 -4.54 -4.50
CA VAL A 82 22.71 -4.62 -5.77
C VAL A 82 22.72 -6.05 -6.33
N SER A 83 23.83 -6.78 -6.17
CA SER A 83 23.94 -8.19 -6.56
C SER A 83 23.02 -9.10 -5.75
N ASP A 84 22.88 -8.86 -4.45
CA ASP A 84 21.93 -9.59 -3.60
C ASP A 84 20.48 -9.33 -4.04
N LEU A 85 20.18 -8.08 -4.36
CA LEU A 85 18.85 -7.66 -4.80
C LEU A 85 18.47 -8.33 -6.13
N LYS A 86 19.36 -8.29 -7.13
CA LYS A 86 19.15 -8.96 -8.44
C LYS A 86 18.99 -10.47 -8.30
N ARG A 87 19.79 -11.10 -7.44
CA ARG A 87 19.70 -12.54 -7.18
C ARG A 87 18.39 -12.89 -6.50
N MET A 88 17.96 -12.12 -5.51
CA MET A 88 16.70 -12.35 -4.82
C MET A 88 15.49 -12.09 -5.73
N GLU A 89 15.57 -11.07 -6.58
CA GLU A 89 14.57 -10.78 -7.61
C GLU A 89 14.36 -12.01 -8.50
N LYS A 90 15.45 -12.58 -9.05
CA LYS A 90 15.38 -13.81 -9.86
C LYS A 90 14.70 -14.96 -9.11
N ILE A 91 15.07 -15.18 -7.84
CA ILE A 91 14.48 -16.24 -7.00
C ILE A 91 12.97 -16.02 -6.82
N ILE A 92 12.54 -14.78 -6.54
CA ILE A 92 11.13 -14.45 -6.36
C ILE A 92 10.37 -14.69 -7.66
N SER A 93 10.90 -14.19 -8.78
CA SER A 93 10.30 -14.35 -10.11
C SER A 93 10.13 -15.82 -10.49
N GLU A 94 11.16 -16.64 -10.28
CA GLU A 94 11.12 -18.07 -10.56
C GLU A 94 10.11 -18.81 -9.67
N LYS A 95 10.05 -18.47 -8.38
CA LYS A 95 9.11 -19.10 -7.43
C LYS A 95 7.67 -18.69 -7.65
N LEU A 96 7.43 -17.52 -8.23
CA LEU A 96 6.10 -17.04 -8.59
C LEU A 96 5.77 -17.28 -10.07
N HIS A 97 6.60 -18.02 -10.81
CA HIS A 97 6.42 -18.30 -12.23
C HIS A 97 6.22 -17.04 -13.09
N PHE A 98 6.84 -15.91 -12.70
CA PHE A 98 6.69 -14.60 -13.33
C PHE A 98 5.25 -14.05 -13.33
N GLU A 99 4.35 -14.63 -12.55
CA GLU A 99 2.96 -14.20 -12.42
C GLU A 99 2.83 -13.18 -11.29
N PHE A 100 3.12 -11.91 -11.58
CA PHE A 100 3.03 -10.85 -10.57
C PHE A 100 1.62 -10.27 -10.43
N LYS A 101 0.89 -10.12 -11.55
CA LYS A 101 -0.46 -9.56 -11.54
C LYS A 101 -1.40 -10.39 -10.66
N ALA A 102 -2.21 -9.71 -9.85
CA ALA A 102 -3.18 -10.35 -8.98
C ALA A 102 -4.44 -9.50 -8.88
N THR A 103 -5.61 -10.14 -8.80
CA THR A 103 -6.84 -9.44 -8.43
C THR A 103 -6.80 -9.16 -6.93
N THR A 104 -6.68 -7.89 -6.56
CA THR A 104 -6.49 -7.48 -5.16
C THR A 104 -7.76 -6.90 -4.56
N ALA A 105 -7.76 -6.69 -3.25
CA ALA A 105 -8.88 -6.01 -2.59
C ALA A 105 -9.05 -4.58 -3.11
N LEU A 106 -7.96 -3.93 -3.56
CA LEU A 106 -8.01 -2.62 -4.19
C LEU A 106 -8.81 -2.66 -5.50
N THR A 107 -8.60 -3.69 -6.32
CA THR A 107 -9.34 -3.89 -7.58
C THR A 107 -10.86 -3.98 -7.33
N PHE A 108 -11.27 -4.76 -6.32
CA PHE A 108 -12.68 -4.84 -5.93
C PHE A 108 -13.19 -3.55 -5.30
N LEU A 109 -12.36 -2.85 -4.53
CA LEU A 109 -12.72 -1.58 -3.91
C LEU A 109 -13.05 -0.53 -4.97
N HIS A 110 -12.21 -0.38 -5.99
CA HIS A 110 -12.46 0.52 -7.12
C HIS A 110 -13.70 0.11 -7.93
N LEU A 111 -13.87 -1.19 -8.17
CA LEU A 111 -15.06 -1.72 -8.85
C LEU A 111 -16.35 -1.37 -8.09
N TYR A 112 -16.40 -1.70 -6.80
CA TYR A 112 -17.58 -1.45 -5.98
C TYR A 112 -17.84 0.05 -5.77
N HIS A 113 -16.78 0.86 -5.62
CA HIS A 113 -16.90 2.31 -5.56
C HIS A 113 -17.50 2.88 -6.86
N THR A 114 -17.05 2.39 -8.02
CA THR A 114 -17.61 2.77 -9.32
C THR A 114 -19.08 2.38 -9.46
N ILE A 115 -19.45 1.16 -9.03
CA ILE A 115 -20.85 0.71 -9.02
C ILE A 115 -21.70 1.65 -8.17
N VAL A 116 -21.22 2.02 -6.98
CA VAL A 116 -21.92 2.98 -6.11
C VAL A 116 -22.11 4.32 -6.83
N LEU A 117 -21.05 4.90 -7.38
CA LEU A 117 -21.13 6.18 -8.10
C LEU A 117 -22.10 6.16 -9.28
N CYS A 118 -22.21 5.04 -10.01
CA CYS A 118 -23.15 4.91 -11.12
C CYS A 118 -24.62 4.84 -10.69
N HIS A 119 -24.91 4.45 -9.44
CA HIS A 119 -26.27 4.22 -8.95
C HIS A 119 -26.74 5.26 -7.93
N THR A 120 -25.87 6.18 -7.52
CA THR A 120 -26.22 7.26 -6.57
C THR A 120 -26.74 8.50 -7.31
N SER A 121 -27.94 8.95 -6.94
CA SER A 121 -28.61 10.08 -7.61
C SER A 121 -28.05 11.45 -7.21
N GLU A 122 -27.38 11.57 -6.05
CA GLU A 122 -26.85 12.83 -5.54
C GLU A 122 -25.31 12.78 -5.44
N ARG A 123 -24.62 13.66 -6.19
CA ARG A 123 -23.16 13.87 -6.08
C ARG A 123 -22.70 14.43 -4.71
N LYS A 124 -23.59 14.50 -3.72
CA LYS A 124 -23.31 15.05 -2.38
C LYS A 124 -22.78 14.00 -1.40
N GLU A 125 -23.10 12.72 -1.59
CA GLU A 125 -22.60 11.63 -0.73
C GLU A 125 -21.40 10.92 -1.38
N VAL A 126 -20.31 11.67 -1.59
CA VAL A 126 -19.11 11.11 -2.23
C VAL A 126 -18.34 10.27 -1.23
N LEU A 127 -18.29 8.95 -1.47
CA LEU A 127 -17.35 8.06 -0.80
C LEU A 127 -15.92 8.54 -1.09
N ASN A 128 -15.19 8.92 -0.04
CA ASN A 128 -13.81 9.35 -0.16
C ASN A 128 -12.92 8.13 -0.46
N LEU A 129 -12.48 8.02 -1.72
CA LEU A 129 -11.66 6.91 -2.17
C LEU A 129 -10.29 6.87 -1.47
N ASP A 130 -9.65 8.02 -1.27
CA ASP A 130 -8.35 8.10 -0.59
C ASP A 130 -8.43 7.56 0.84
N LYS A 131 -9.53 7.84 1.54
CA LYS A 131 -9.79 7.31 2.88
C LYS A 131 -9.93 5.79 2.85
N LEU A 132 -10.71 5.24 1.91
CA LEU A 132 -10.89 3.80 1.76
C LEU A 132 -9.56 3.10 1.39
N GLU A 133 -8.76 3.70 0.53
CA GLU A 133 -7.43 3.21 0.19
C GLU A 133 -6.48 3.22 1.38
N ALA A 134 -6.50 4.29 2.20
CA ALA A 134 -5.71 4.35 3.43
C ALA A 134 -6.13 3.27 4.45
N GLN A 135 -7.43 3.03 4.61
CA GLN A 135 -7.96 1.95 5.45
C GLN A 135 -7.54 0.56 4.91
N LEU A 136 -7.54 0.37 3.60
CA LEU A 136 -7.04 -0.86 2.97
C LEU A 136 -5.55 -1.05 3.22
N LYS A 137 -4.73 0.01 3.11
CA LYS A 137 -3.30 -0.05 3.43
C LYS A 137 -3.06 -0.48 4.88
N ALA A 138 -3.83 0.07 5.81
CA ALA A 138 -3.79 -0.33 7.22
C ALA A 138 -4.16 -1.81 7.41
N CYS A 139 -5.21 -2.30 6.75
CA CYS A 139 -5.56 -3.72 6.79
C CYS A 139 -4.44 -4.61 6.24
N ASN A 140 -3.86 -4.25 5.09
CA ASN A 140 -2.79 -5.01 4.47
C ASN A 140 -1.53 -5.15 5.32
N CYS A 141 -1.31 -4.27 6.30
CA CYS A 141 -0.22 -4.40 7.27
C CYS A 141 -0.40 -5.57 8.25
N ARG A 142 -1.63 -6.05 8.46
CA ARG A 142 -1.90 -7.23 9.30
C ARG A 142 -2.04 -8.49 8.45
N LEU A 143 -1.19 -9.49 8.72
CA LEU A 143 -1.22 -10.78 8.04
C LEU A 143 -2.59 -11.49 8.08
N VAL A 144 -3.42 -11.23 9.09
CA VAL A 144 -4.75 -11.87 9.21
C VAL A 144 -5.61 -11.64 7.97
N PHE A 145 -5.53 -10.45 7.36
CA PHE A 145 -6.33 -10.12 6.17
C PHE A 145 -5.80 -10.75 4.88
N SER A 146 -4.60 -11.34 4.87
CA SER A 146 -4.12 -12.11 3.71
C SER A 146 -4.95 -13.39 3.49
N LYS A 147 -5.74 -13.81 4.49
CA LYS A 147 -6.65 -14.95 4.41
C LYS A 147 -8.06 -14.58 3.95
N ALA A 148 -8.41 -13.29 3.96
CA ALA A 148 -9.71 -12.84 3.51
C ALA A 148 -9.78 -12.89 1.98
N LYS A 149 -10.96 -13.20 1.43
CA LYS A 149 -11.19 -13.01 0.00
C LYS A 149 -11.08 -11.51 -0.33
N PRO A 150 -10.37 -11.12 -1.40
CA PRO A 150 -10.24 -9.72 -1.80
C PRO A 150 -11.56 -8.96 -1.90
N SER A 151 -12.59 -9.58 -2.47
CA SER A 151 -13.94 -9.02 -2.59
C SER A 151 -14.61 -8.76 -1.23
N VAL A 152 -14.46 -9.69 -0.28
CA VAL A 152 -15.04 -9.56 1.06
C VAL A 152 -14.36 -8.42 1.82
N LEU A 153 -13.04 -8.31 1.75
CA LEU A 153 -12.30 -7.23 2.41
C LEU A 153 -12.69 -5.85 1.85
N ALA A 154 -12.80 -5.73 0.53
CA ALA A 154 -13.25 -4.50 -0.13
C ALA A 154 -14.66 -4.10 0.28
N LEU A 155 -15.59 -5.06 0.31
CA LEU A 155 -16.97 -4.82 0.73
C LEU A 155 -17.05 -4.42 2.21
N CYS A 156 -16.27 -5.04 3.10
CA CYS A 156 -16.21 -4.67 4.52
C CYS A 156 -15.84 -3.20 4.72
N LEU A 157 -14.82 -2.72 4.00
CA LEU A 157 -14.36 -1.33 4.07
C LEU A 157 -15.46 -0.36 3.62
N LEU A 158 -16.09 -0.65 2.49
CA LEU A 158 -17.20 0.16 1.97
C LEU A 158 -18.40 0.17 2.91
N THR A 159 -18.79 -0.99 3.45
CA THR A 159 -19.91 -1.08 4.39
C THR A 159 -19.66 -0.26 5.65
N LEU A 160 -18.44 -0.26 6.19
CA LEU A 160 -18.08 0.55 7.36
C LEU A 160 -18.14 2.04 7.06
N GLU A 161 -17.68 2.46 5.87
CA GLU A 161 -17.73 3.87 5.48
C GLU A 161 -19.19 4.34 5.28
N VAL A 162 -20.01 3.54 4.59
CA VAL A 162 -21.44 3.83 4.40
C VAL A 162 -22.19 3.88 5.72
N GLN A 163 -21.87 2.99 6.68
CA GLN A 163 -22.44 3.05 8.03
C GLN A 163 -22.08 4.34 8.77
N THR A 164 -20.87 4.85 8.55
CA THR A 164 -20.42 6.12 9.13
C THR A 164 -21.17 7.31 8.54
N LEU A 165 -21.46 7.27 7.23
CA LEU A 165 -22.25 8.28 6.53
C LEU A 165 -23.76 8.19 6.85
N LYS A 166 -24.24 7.06 7.41
CA LYS A 166 -25.65 6.78 7.71
C LYS A 166 -26.57 6.89 6.49
N SER A 167 -26.04 6.65 5.29
CA SER A 167 -26.81 6.68 4.05
C SER A 167 -27.53 5.36 3.81
N VAL A 168 -28.86 5.43 3.71
CA VAL A 168 -29.72 4.26 3.44
C VAL A 168 -29.61 3.83 1.98
N GLU A 169 -29.56 4.77 1.04
CA GLU A 169 -29.42 4.50 -0.40
C GLU A 169 -28.14 3.71 -0.70
N LEU A 170 -27.00 4.20 -0.19
CA LEU A 170 -25.71 3.52 -0.36
C LEU A 170 -25.71 2.12 0.26
N PHE A 171 -26.37 1.95 1.41
CA PHE A 171 -26.47 0.66 2.07
C PHE A 171 -27.27 -0.35 1.23
N GLU A 172 -28.36 0.07 0.60
CA GLU A 172 -29.13 -0.79 -0.31
C GLU A 172 -28.31 -1.22 -1.53
N ILE A 173 -27.51 -0.32 -2.12
CA ILE A 173 -26.62 -0.64 -3.23
C ILE A 173 -25.60 -1.69 -2.78
N LEU A 174 -24.98 -1.52 -1.61
CA LEU A 174 -24.02 -2.49 -1.08
C LEU A 174 -24.67 -3.87 -0.81
N LEU A 175 -25.92 -3.91 -0.34
CA LEU A 175 -26.64 -5.17 -0.17
C LEU A 175 -26.86 -5.89 -1.53
N ARG A 176 -27.16 -5.14 -2.59
CA ARG A 176 -27.25 -5.70 -3.96
C ARG A 176 -25.89 -6.21 -4.42
N VAL A 177 -24.81 -5.46 -4.20
CA VAL A 177 -23.43 -5.87 -4.52
C VAL A 177 -23.05 -7.14 -3.78
N GLN A 178 -23.38 -7.25 -2.49
CA GLN A 178 -23.15 -8.44 -1.67
C GLN A 178 -23.83 -9.68 -2.26
N LYS A 179 -25.12 -9.55 -2.61
CA LYS A 179 -25.91 -10.64 -3.21
C LYS A 179 -25.32 -11.08 -4.55
N HIS A 180 -24.96 -10.15 -5.44
CA HIS A 180 -24.35 -10.48 -6.73
C HIS A 180 -22.95 -11.09 -6.60
N SER A 181 -22.19 -10.66 -5.59
CA SER A 181 -20.85 -11.20 -5.29
C SER A 181 -20.89 -12.54 -4.55
N LYS A 182 -22.09 -13.06 -4.21
CA LYS A 182 -22.30 -14.31 -3.47
C LYS A 182 -21.53 -14.37 -2.15
N ILE A 183 -21.47 -13.24 -1.44
CA ILE A 183 -20.78 -13.13 -0.14
C ILE A 183 -21.78 -13.44 0.97
N SER A 184 -21.47 -14.42 1.82
CA SER A 184 -22.34 -14.80 2.93
C SER A 184 -22.36 -13.71 4.01
N ASP A 185 -23.52 -13.54 4.67
CA ASP A 185 -23.64 -12.58 5.77
C ASP A 185 -22.70 -12.92 6.93
N SER A 186 -22.55 -14.20 7.26
CA SER A 186 -21.64 -14.65 8.32
C SER A 186 -20.17 -14.31 8.03
N ASP A 187 -19.72 -14.51 6.78
CA ASP A 187 -18.35 -14.16 6.39
C ASP A 187 -18.16 -12.64 6.45
N LEU A 188 -19.13 -11.88 5.94
CA LEU A 188 -19.07 -10.43 5.93
C LEU A 188 -19.03 -9.86 7.35
N LEU A 189 -19.88 -10.36 8.25
CA LEU A 189 -19.91 -9.96 9.66
C LEU A 189 -18.57 -10.22 10.35
N TYR A 190 -18.04 -11.44 10.23
CA TYR A 190 -16.78 -11.83 10.82
C TYR A 190 -15.61 -10.94 10.36
N TRP A 191 -15.45 -10.75 9.05
CA TRP A 191 -14.37 -9.93 8.52
C TRP A 191 -14.57 -8.45 8.84
N ARG A 192 -15.80 -7.94 8.86
CA ARG A 192 -16.11 -6.56 9.20
C ARG A 192 -15.74 -6.23 10.64
N GLU A 193 -15.98 -7.13 11.59
CA GLU A 193 -15.55 -6.95 12.99
C GLU A 193 -14.02 -6.86 13.10
N LEU A 194 -13.30 -7.73 12.39
CA LEU A 194 -11.83 -7.68 12.35
C LEU A 194 -11.31 -6.39 11.72
N VAL A 195 -11.90 -5.95 10.61
CA VAL A 195 -11.55 -4.68 9.95
C VAL A 195 -11.82 -3.52 10.90
N SER A 196 -13.00 -3.45 11.52
CA SER A 196 -13.35 -2.39 12.47
C SER A 196 -12.36 -2.30 13.62
N LYS A 197 -11.99 -3.44 14.22
CA LYS A 197 -10.96 -3.51 15.26
C LYS A 197 -9.60 -3.04 14.76
N CYS A 198 -9.18 -3.51 13.58
CA CYS A 198 -7.91 -3.10 12.98
C CYS A 198 -7.86 -1.59 12.76
N LEU A 199 -8.93 -0.99 12.22
CA LEU A 199 -8.98 0.45 11.98
C LEU A 199 -9.00 1.25 13.29
N ALA A 200 -9.73 0.78 14.31
CA ALA A 200 -9.70 1.39 15.64
C ALA A 200 -8.28 1.37 16.25
N ASP A 201 -7.58 0.23 16.14
CA ASP A 201 -6.18 0.11 16.58
C ASP A 201 -5.29 1.09 15.80
N TYR A 202 -5.43 1.20 14.47
CA TYR A 202 -4.63 2.12 13.64
C TYR A 202 -4.93 3.61 13.87
N SER A 203 -6.15 3.93 14.31
CA SER A 203 -6.54 5.28 14.71
C SER A 203 -6.10 5.63 16.13
N SER A 204 -5.76 4.65 16.96
CA SER A 204 -5.27 4.87 18.32
C SER A 204 -3.94 5.63 18.33
N PRO A 205 -3.74 6.59 19.26
CA PRO A 205 -2.46 7.28 19.43
C PRO A 205 -1.31 6.32 19.83
N GLU A 206 -1.63 5.12 20.31
CA GLU A 206 -0.67 4.07 20.69
C GLU A 206 -0.11 3.32 19.48
N CYS A 207 -0.78 3.40 18.32
CA CYS A 207 -0.30 2.74 17.12
C CYS A 207 0.80 3.56 16.48
N CYS A 208 2.02 2.99 16.45
CA CYS A 208 3.11 3.50 15.63
C CYS A 208 2.69 3.47 14.16
N LYS A 209 2.16 4.58 13.64
CA LYS A 209 1.95 4.77 12.20
C LYS A 209 3.32 4.61 11.50
N PRO A 210 3.35 4.16 10.22
CA PRO A 210 4.60 4.03 9.49
C PRO A 210 5.37 5.36 9.54
N ASP A 211 6.48 5.37 10.29
CA ASP A 211 7.22 6.59 10.60
C ASP A 211 8.17 6.91 9.45
N HIS A 212 7.89 7.99 8.72
CA HIS A 212 8.72 8.47 7.61
C HIS A 212 10.10 8.97 8.06
N LYS A 213 10.35 9.18 9.37
CA LYS A 213 11.60 9.77 9.89
C LYS A 213 12.88 9.02 9.52
N LYS A 214 12.78 7.76 9.06
CA LYS A 214 13.94 6.96 8.63
C LYS A 214 14.27 7.11 7.14
N LEU A 215 13.34 7.56 6.32
CA LEU A 215 13.53 7.67 4.87
C LEU A 215 13.95 9.11 4.54
N VAL A 216 15.21 9.27 4.14
CA VAL A 216 15.78 10.57 3.79
C VAL A 216 16.43 10.44 2.42
N TRP A 217 16.24 11.45 1.56
CA TRP A 217 17.09 11.64 0.39
C TRP A 217 18.49 11.97 0.87
N ILE A 218 19.30 10.93 1.12
CA ILE A 218 20.69 11.16 1.49
C ILE A 218 21.35 11.67 0.22
N VAL A 219 21.84 12.90 0.22
CA VAL A 219 22.56 13.48 -0.90
C VAL A 219 24.02 12.97 -0.86
N SER A 220 24.72 12.86 -1.99
CA SER A 220 26.15 12.49 -1.96
C SER A 220 26.95 13.58 -1.22
N ARG A 221 28.08 13.27 -0.56
CA ARG A 221 28.88 14.28 0.15
C ARG A 221 29.29 15.45 -0.76
N ARG A 222 29.61 15.16 -2.03
CA ARG A 222 29.93 16.17 -3.06
C ARG A 222 28.71 17.03 -3.40
N THR A 223 27.55 16.40 -3.61
CA THR A 223 26.31 17.11 -3.92
C THR A 223 25.83 17.94 -2.73
N ALA A 224 26.01 17.48 -1.49
CA ALA A 224 25.68 18.23 -0.28
C ALA A 224 26.59 19.47 -0.11
N GLN A 225 27.89 19.33 -0.41
CA GLN A 225 28.83 20.46 -0.42
C GLN A 225 28.50 21.48 -1.51
N ASN A 226 28.12 21.03 -2.71
CA ASN A 226 27.70 21.92 -3.80
C ASN A 226 26.37 22.63 -3.49
N LEU A 227 25.42 21.94 -2.86
CA LEU A 227 24.16 22.55 -2.42
C LEU A 227 24.40 23.61 -1.33
N GLN A 228 25.26 23.34 -0.35
CA GLN A 228 25.66 24.32 0.67
C GLN A 228 26.32 25.57 0.05
N ASN A 229 27.17 25.39 -0.96
CA ASN A 229 27.77 26.52 -1.67
C ASN A 229 26.75 27.32 -2.49
N SER A 230 25.71 26.67 -3.04
CA SER A 230 24.64 27.34 -3.79
C SER A 230 23.64 28.13 -2.92
N TYR A 231 23.51 27.80 -1.63
CA TYR A 231 22.65 28.55 -0.70
C TYR A 231 23.10 30.01 -0.51
N TYR A 232 24.39 30.29 -0.66
CA TYR A 232 24.95 31.65 -0.59
C TYR A 232 24.77 32.46 -1.88
N SER A 233 24.22 31.86 -2.95
CA SER A 233 24.08 32.50 -4.27
C SER A 233 22.64 32.53 -4.78
N VAL A 234 21.64 32.19 -3.97
CA VAL A 234 20.23 32.28 -4.38
C VAL A 234 19.83 33.76 -4.38
N PRO A 235 19.44 34.35 -5.53
CA PRO A 235 18.89 35.70 -5.56
C PRO A 235 17.59 35.71 -4.75
N GLU A 236 17.42 36.67 -3.86
CA GLU A 236 16.16 36.86 -3.14
C GLU A 236 15.02 37.00 -4.14
N LEU A 237 14.04 36.08 -4.07
CA LEU A 237 12.84 36.17 -4.90
C LEU A 237 12.06 37.42 -4.46
N PRO A 238 11.59 38.25 -5.39
CA PRO A 238 10.85 39.45 -5.04
C PRO A 238 9.55 39.09 -4.32
N THR A 239 9.30 39.76 -3.20
CA THR A 239 8.06 39.64 -2.42
C THR A 239 6.88 40.09 -3.28
N ILE A 240 5.87 39.23 -3.43
CA ILE A 240 4.61 39.61 -4.10
C ILE A 240 3.89 40.60 -3.17
N PRO A 241 3.61 41.84 -3.62
CA PRO A 241 2.87 42.80 -2.80
C PRO A 241 1.42 42.36 -2.63
N GLU A 242 0.86 42.66 -1.45
CA GLU A 242 -0.55 42.40 -1.08
C GLU A 242 -1.57 43.11 -1.98
#